data_AF-A0A7C6J404-F1
#
_entry.id   AF-A0A7C6J404-F1
#
_cell.length_a   1.000
_cell.length_b   1.000
_cell.length_c   1.000
_cell.angle_alpha   90.00
_cell.angle_beta   90.00
_cell.angle_gamma   90.00
#
_symmetry.space_group_name_H-M   'P 1'
#
loop_
_entity.id
_entity.type
_entity.pdbx_description
1 polymer ?
#
loop_
_entity_poly.entity_id
_entity_poly.type
_entity_poly.pdbx_seq_one_letter_code
_entity_poly.pdbx_strand_id
1 'polypeptide(L)'
;MGKEKDSPYLPGKRSPFWKKIRVTRSAPFVICGYTTNPAGRRDLSALILGAYAGEGDGRLLLPCGLVGAGLSQEEIDHLLSLLRPLATDAPSFSAGGLSFSGGSFRFSGRGLPSSGDSLPVSGSDPPFSGGDLPSSGSPSRKTSTGESRVHWVRPELVCEVEYLEFTASGQLRHPLYRGLRPETAPAACRLPGK
;
A
#
# COMPACT_ATOMS: atom_id res chain seq x y z
N MET A 1 -3.61 17.19 18.79
CA MET A 1 -3.59 16.45 20.09
C MET A 1 -4.37 17.27 21.08
N GLY A 2 -5.38 16.70 21.74
CA GLY A 2 -6.06 17.35 22.85
C GLY A 2 -5.48 16.85 24.17
N LYS A 3 -5.10 17.76 25.06
CA LYS A 3 -4.70 17.45 26.44
C LYS A 3 -5.60 18.24 27.38
N GLU A 4 -6.09 17.59 28.43
CA GLU A 4 -6.79 18.29 29.49
C GLU A 4 -5.82 19.19 30.25
N LYS A 5 -6.21 20.46 30.45
CA LYS A 5 -5.33 21.54 30.91
C LYS A 5 -4.68 21.21 32.26
N ASP A 6 -5.47 20.70 33.19
CA ASP A 6 -5.06 20.48 34.58
C ASP A 6 -4.69 19.00 34.86
N SER A 7 -4.44 18.22 33.81
CA SER A 7 -4.11 16.80 33.96
C SER A 7 -2.64 16.56 34.36
N PRO A 8 -2.36 15.67 35.32
CA PRO A 8 -0.99 15.31 35.66
C PRO A 8 -0.33 14.49 34.55
N TYR A 9 0.99 14.64 34.40
CA TYR A 9 1.77 13.77 33.53
C TYR A 9 1.99 12.41 34.20
N LEU A 10 1.58 11.32 33.52
CA LEU A 10 1.69 9.96 34.05
C LEU A 10 2.72 9.17 33.22
N PRO A 11 4.02 9.18 33.60
CA PRO A 11 5.06 8.47 32.85
C PRO A 11 4.80 6.96 32.85
N GLY A 12 4.99 6.33 31.69
CA GLY A 12 4.79 4.88 31.52
C GLY A 12 3.33 4.40 31.51
N LYS A 13 2.36 5.30 31.69
CA LYS A 13 0.92 4.95 31.69
C LYS A 13 0.21 5.55 30.48
N ARG A 14 -0.72 4.79 29.89
CA ARG A 14 -1.63 5.33 28.87
C ARG A 14 -2.61 6.28 29.56
N SER A 15 -2.45 7.59 29.36
CA SER A 15 -3.31 8.59 29.98
C SER A 15 -4.61 8.79 29.19
N PRO A 16 -5.78 8.85 29.84
CA PRO A 16 -7.05 9.18 29.19
C PRO A 16 -7.16 10.68 28.85
N PHE A 17 -6.36 11.50 29.53
CA PHE A 17 -6.30 12.95 29.38
C PHE A 17 -5.66 13.39 28.07
N TRP A 18 -4.93 12.51 27.38
CA TRP A 18 -4.22 12.80 26.15
C TRP A 18 -4.91 12.08 24.99
N LYS A 19 -5.73 12.82 24.24
CA LYS A 19 -6.51 12.27 23.12
C LYS A 19 -5.85 12.61 21.78
N LYS A 20 -5.47 11.58 21.04
CA LYS A 20 -5.04 11.70 19.64
C LYS A 20 -6.24 11.74 18.72
N ILE A 21 -6.68 12.96 18.41
CA ILE A 21 -7.71 13.21 17.41
C ILE A 21 -6.99 13.31 16.06
N ARG A 22 -7.39 12.47 15.11
CA ARG A 22 -6.87 12.46 13.73
C ARG A 22 -7.98 12.94 12.82
N VAL A 23 -7.67 13.92 11.98
CA VAL A 23 -8.55 14.27 10.86
C VAL A 23 -8.25 13.31 9.73
N THR A 24 -9.29 12.64 9.25
CA THR A 24 -9.23 11.72 8.11
C THR A 24 -10.13 12.24 7.01
N ARG A 25 -9.83 11.84 5.77
CA ARG A 25 -10.60 12.15 4.58
C ARG A 25 -11.13 10.83 4.02
N SER A 26 -12.31 10.84 3.39
CA SER A 26 -12.80 9.71 2.61
C SER A 26 -13.01 10.12 1.15
N ALA A 27 -12.78 9.18 0.24
CA ALA A 27 -13.05 9.37 -1.19
C ALA A 27 -13.35 8.01 -1.85
N PRO A 28 -14.08 8.02 -2.98
CA PRO A 28 -14.27 6.84 -3.81
C PRO A 28 -13.04 6.55 -4.68
N PHE A 29 -12.67 5.28 -4.77
CA PHE A 29 -11.58 4.77 -5.60
C PHE A 29 -12.02 3.53 -6.37
N VAL A 30 -11.40 3.29 -7.52
CA VAL A 30 -11.68 2.14 -8.37
C VAL A 30 -10.80 0.97 -7.94
N ILE A 31 -11.38 -0.23 -7.89
CA ILE A 31 -10.63 -1.47 -7.63
C ILE A 31 -10.07 -1.98 -8.96
N CYS A 32 -8.75 -2.09 -9.06
CA CYS A 32 -8.07 -2.56 -10.27
C CYS A 32 -7.46 -3.97 -10.11
N GLY A 33 -7.41 -4.48 -8.90
CA GLY A 33 -6.86 -5.80 -8.60
C GLY A 33 -6.85 -6.09 -7.11
N TYR A 34 -6.41 -7.29 -6.77
CA TYR A 34 -6.19 -7.69 -5.39
C TYR A 34 -4.98 -8.60 -5.30
N THR A 35 -4.37 -8.64 -4.11
CA THR A 35 -3.25 -9.52 -3.80
C THR A 35 -3.73 -10.66 -2.91
N THR A 36 -3.24 -11.86 -3.18
CA THR A 36 -3.45 -13.02 -2.32
C THR A 36 -2.10 -13.49 -1.77
N ASN A 37 -2.08 -13.89 -0.50
CA ASN A 37 -0.88 -14.48 0.10
C ASN A 37 -1.21 -15.94 0.45
N PRO A 38 -0.62 -16.93 -0.24
CA PRO A 38 -0.90 -18.34 0.04
C PRO A 38 -0.45 -18.79 1.44
N ALA A 39 0.50 -18.08 2.05
CA ALA A 39 0.92 -18.30 3.43
C ALA A 39 0.10 -17.47 4.45
N GLY A 40 -0.84 -16.66 3.98
CA GLY A 40 -1.67 -15.79 4.80
C GLY A 40 -2.84 -16.54 5.44
N ARG A 41 -3.36 -15.99 6.54
CA ARG A 41 -4.60 -16.46 7.19
C ARG A 41 -5.87 -16.04 6.44
N ARG A 42 -5.73 -15.24 5.39
CA ARG A 42 -6.83 -14.61 4.64
C ARG A 42 -6.60 -14.84 3.16
N ASP A 43 -7.68 -15.13 2.44
CA ASP A 43 -7.62 -15.35 1.00
C ASP A 43 -7.27 -14.07 0.22
N LEU A 44 -7.63 -12.91 0.77
CA LEU A 44 -7.28 -11.58 0.26
C LEU A 44 -6.38 -10.85 1.26
N SER A 45 -5.23 -10.36 0.79
CA SER A 45 -4.28 -9.60 1.61
C SER A 45 -4.44 -8.08 1.45
N ALA A 46 -4.60 -7.59 0.22
CA ALA A 46 -4.83 -6.17 -0.06
C ALA A 46 -5.56 -5.96 -1.40
N LEU A 47 -6.30 -4.86 -1.51
CA LEU A 47 -6.87 -4.37 -2.76
C LEU A 47 -5.93 -3.35 -3.40
N ILE A 48 -5.83 -3.39 -4.73
CA ILE A 48 -5.10 -2.43 -5.55
C ILE A 48 -6.08 -1.35 -5.99
N LEU A 49 -5.81 -0.12 -5.56
CA LEU A 49 -6.67 1.03 -5.82
C LEU A 49 -6.15 1.87 -6.98
N GLY A 50 -7.08 2.37 -7.79
CA GLY A 50 -6.83 3.35 -8.83
C GLY A 50 -7.80 4.53 -8.76
N ALA A 51 -7.38 5.65 -9.34
CA ALA A 51 -8.24 6.80 -9.57
C ALA A 51 -8.00 7.36 -10.97
N TYR A 52 -9.02 7.97 -11.57
CA TYR A 52 -8.88 8.57 -12.89
C TYR A 52 -8.23 9.96 -12.78
N ALA A 53 -7.28 10.22 -13.68
CA ALA A 53 -6.65 11.52 -13.84
C ALA A 53 -7.15 12.20 -15.13
N GLY A 54 -7.74 13.39 -14.99
CA GLY A 54 -8.09 14.27 -16.12
C GLY A 54 -9.58 14.56 -16.27
N GLU A 55 -9.85 15.72 -16.87
CA GLU A 55 -11.16 16.18 -17.32
C GLU A 55 -11.18 16.12 -18.85
N GLY A 56 -11.64 15.00 -19.41
CA GLY A 56 -11.65 14.73 -20.86
C GLY A 56 -11.39 13.25 -21.18
N ASP A 57 -11.58 12.85 -22.44
CA ASP A 57 -11.56 11.46 -22.97
C ASP A 57 -10.27 10.64 -22.74
N GLY A 58 -9.30 11.16 -22.00
CA GLY A 58 -8.10 10.46 -21.55
C GLY A 58 -8.34 9.69 -20.26
N ARG A 59 -8.91 8.49 -20.36
CA ARG A 59 -9.33 7.56 -19.29
C ARG A 59 -8.16 6.94 -18.50
N LEU A 60 -7.17 7.72 -18.06
CA LEU A 60 -5.96 7.19 -17.43
C LEU A 60 -6.22 6.86 -15.95
N LEU A 61 -6.11 5.57 -15.61
CA LEU A 61 -6.09 5.10 -14.23
C LEU A 61 -4.68 5.26 -13.65
N LEU A 62 -4.57 6.06 -12.58
CA LEU A 62 -3.37 6.17 -11.78
C LEU A 62 -3.46 5.26 -10.56
N PRO A 63 -2.39 4.53 -10.22
CA PRO A 63 -2.38 3.69 -9.04
C PRO A 63 -2.24 4.54 -7.75
N CYS A 64 -3.21 4.40 -6.85
CA CYS A 64 -3.27 5.16 -5.59
C CYS A 64 -2.72 4.41 -4.38
N GLY A 65 -2.43 3.12 -4.52
CA GLY A 65 -1.78 2.29 -3.50
C GLY A 65 -2.54 1.00 -3.20
N LEU A 66 -2.13 0.37 -2.09
CA LEU A 66 -2.70 -0.88 -1.58
C LEU A 66 -3.51 -0.62 -0.31
N VAL A 67 -4.66 -1.26 -0.18
CA VAL A 67 -5.45 -1.25 1.06
C VAL A 67 -5.67 -2.68 1.56
N GLY A 68 -5.04 -3.02 2.69
CA GLY A 68 -5.20 -4.30 3.38
C GLY A 68 -5.84 -4.17 4.77
N ALA A 69 -6.20 -2.96 5.18
CA ALA A 69 -6.73 -2.67 6.50
C ALA A 69 -8.21 -2.26 6.43
N GLY A 70 -9.00 -2.66 7.44
CA GLY A 70 -10.45 -2.43 7.48
C GLY A 70 -11.28 -3.51 6.79
N LEU A 71 -10.67 -4.61 6.34
CA LEU A 71 -11.36 -5.74 5.70
C LEU A 71 -11.69 -6.81 6.74
N SER A 72 -12.97 -7.08 6.96
CA SER A 72 -13.42 -8.26 7.70
C SER A 72 -13.44 -9.49 6.79
N GLN A 73 -13.60 -10.67 7.39
CA GLN A 73 -13.65 -11.92 6.66
C GLN A 73 -14.89 -12.01 5.75
N GLU A 74 -16.05 -11.58 6.23
CA GLU A 74 -17.29 -11.56 5.46
C GLU A 74 -17.18 -10.62 4.25
N GLU A 75 -16.59 -9.43 4.43
CA GLU A 75 -16.34 -8.52 3.32
C GLU A 75 -15.34 -9.08 2.32
N ILE A 76 -14.30 -9.81 2.77
CA ILE A 76 -13.34 -10.46 1.88
C ILE A 76 -14.05 -11.48 0.98
N ASP A 77 -14.88 -12.34 1.56
CA ASP A 77 -15.61 -13.35 0.80
C ASP A 77 -16.58 -12.72 -0.20
N HIS A 78 -17.30 -11.67 0.24
CA HIS A 78 -18.18 -10.89 -0.62
C HIS A 78 -17.42 -10.21 -1.77
N LEU A 79 -16.31 -9.54 -1.48
CA LEU A 79 -15.46 -8.91 -2.49
C LEU A 79 -14.91 -9.93 -3.49
N LEU A 80 -14.44 -11.09 -3.01
CA LEU A 80 -13.93 -12.14 -3.89
C LEU A 80 -15.03 -12.69 -4.80
N SER A 81 -16.28 -12.81 -4.32
CA SER A 81 -17.40 -13.24 -5.16
C SER A 81 -17.67 -12.28 -6.33
N LEU A 82 -17.48 -10.97 -6.12
CA LEU A 82 -17.67 -9.93 -7.13
C LEU A 82 -16.45 -9.76 -8.05
N LEU A 83 -15.25 -9.94 -7.51
CA LEU A 83 -13.99 -9.72 -8.23
C LEU A 83 -13.59 -10.90 -9.12
N ARG A 84 -13.87 -12.14 -8.70
CA ARG A 84 -13.59 -13.36 -9.49
C ARG A 84 -14.15 -13.33 -10.92
N PRO A 85 -15.43 -12.96 -11.17
CA PRO A 85 -15.95 -12.89 -12.54
C PRO A 85 -15.37 -11.75 -13.37
N LEU A 86 -14.76 -10.75 -12.73
CA LEU A 86 -14.12 -9.60 -13.38
C LEU A 86 -12.61 -9.78 -13.55
N ALA A 87 -12.08 -10.97 -13.28
CA ALA A 87 -10.66 -11.27 -13.42
C ALA A 87 -10.16 -11.04 -14.85
N THR A 88 -8.97 -10.46 -14.98
CA THR A 88 -8.33 -10.19 -16.26
C THR A 88 -6.84 -10.50 -16.19
N ASP A 89 -6.22 -10.74 -17.34
CA ASP A 89 -4.80 -11.11 -17.42
C ASP A 89 -3.87 -9.88 -17.45
N ALA A 90 -4.40 -8.69 -17.77
CA ALA A 90 -3.61 -7.48 -17.96
C ALA A 90 -4.02 -6.32 -17.03
N PRO A 91 -3.07 -5.56 -16.47
CA PRO A 91 -3.39 -4.38 -15.67
C PRO A 91 -4.06 -3.29 -16.53
N SER A 92 -5.11 -2.67 -16.00
CA SER A 92 -5.80 -1.54 -16.67
C SER A 92 -5.11 -0.17 -16.46
N PHE A 93 -3.87 -0.16 -15.96
CA PHE A 93 -3.14 1.07 -15.64
C PHE A 93 -2.38 1.62 -16.86
N SER A 94 -2.33 2.95 -16.98
CA SER A 94 -1.44 3.59 -17.94
C SER A 94 0.00 3.53 -17.44
N ALA A 95 0.91 3.14 -18.33
CA ALA A 95 2.33 2.87 -18.12
C ALA A 95 2.99 3.72 -17.02
N GLY A 96 3.03 3.16 -15.82
CA GLY A 96 3.70 3.67 -14.64
C GLY A 96 3.65 2.56 -13.59
N GLY A 97 4.70 1.73 -13.54
CA GLY A 97 4.72 0.54 -12.70
C GLY A 97 4.37 0.84 -11.24
N LEU A 98 3.65 -0.10 -10.61
CA LEU A 98 3.40 -0.06 -9.17
C LEU A 98 4.74 -0.22 -8.43
N SER A 99 5.26 0.87 -7.85
CA SER A 99 6.41 0.80 -6.94
C SER A 99 5.89 0.68 -5.51
N PHE A 100 6.02 -0.51 -4.91
CA PHE A 100 5.57 -0.80 -3.55
C PHE A 100 6.74 -0.65 -2.56
N SER A 101 6.51 -0.02 -1.40
CA SER A 101 7.48 -0.02 -0.30
C SER A 101 7.53 -1.42 0.33
N GLY A 102 8.34 -2.31 -0.23
CA GLY A 102 8.46 -3.71 0.16
C GLY A 102 8.92 -4.63 -0.97
N GLY A 103 8.94 -4.13 -2.20
CA GLY A 103 9.45 -4.84 -3.37
C GLY A 103 9.17 -4.02 -4.63
N SER A 104 10.23 -3.71 -5.39
CA SER A 104 10.09 -3.15 -6.72
C SER A 104 9.57 -4.26 -7.64
N PHE A 105 8.29 -4.27 -7.98
CA PHE A 105 7.83 -5.06 -9.12
C PHE A 105 8.32 -4.38 -10.39
N ARG A 106 9.45 -4.86 -10.93
CA ARG A 106 9.84 -4.55 -12.30
C ARG A 106 8.99 -5.42 -13.23
N PHE A 107 8.35 -4.79 -14.20
CA PHE A 107 7.74 -5.46 -15.35
C PHE A 107 8.85 -6.24 -16.07
N SER A 108 8.91 -7.56 -15.88
CA SER A 108 9.95 -8.39 -16.48
C SER A 108 9.62 -8.62 -17.96
N GLY A 109 9.98 -7.65 -18.79
CA GLY A 109 10.38 -7.91 -20.17
C GLY A 109 11.71 -8.69 -20.14
N ARG A 110 11.75 -9.82 -20.84
CA ARG A 110 12.83 -10.81 -20.86
C ARG A 110 14.20 -10.21 -21.22
N GLY A 111 15.26 -10.71 -20.58
CA GLY A 111 16.65 -10.52 -21.01
C GLY A 111 17.68 -10.83 -19.92
N LEU A 112 18.09 -12.09 -19.82
CA LEU A 112 19.15 -12.64 -18.96
C LEU A 112 20.56 -12.42 -19.61
N PRO A 113 21.70 -12.91 -19.07
CA PRO A 113 22.78 -12.10 -18.51
C PRO A 113 24.14 -12.29 -19.22
N SER A 114 25.12 -11.45 -18.90
CA SER A 114 26.56 -11.70 -19.05
C SER A 114 27.31 -10.51 -18.45
N SER A 115 28.52 -10.56 -17.89
CA SER A 115 29.49 -11.56 -17.43
C SER A 115 30.69 -10.71 -16.99
N GLY A 116 31.28 -10.98 -15.82
CA GLY A 116 32.58 -10.42 -15.41
C GLY A 116 32.58 -8.91 -15.09
N ASP A 117 33.50 -8.38 -14.31
CA ASP A 117 34.69 -8.95 -13.69
C ASP A 117 35.19 -7.95 -12.62
N SER A 118 35.89 -8.49 -11.62
CA SER A 118 36.97 -7.87 -10.82
C SER A 118 36.72 -6.61 -9.96
N LEU A 119 36.88 -6.80 -8.64
CA LEU A 119 37.41 -5.79 -7.69
C LEU A 119 38.89 -5.50 -7.99
N PRO A 120 39.43 -4.36 -7.53
CA PRO A 120 40.51 -4.50 -6.56
C PRO A 120 40.42 -3.58 -5.34
N VAL A 121 40.84 -4.18 -4.23
CA VAL A 121 41.27 -3.60 -2.95
C VAL A 121 42.29 -2.47 -3.13
N SER A 122 42.12 -1.38 -2.38
CA SER A 122 43.17 -0.75 -1.54
C SER A 122 42.69 0.57 -0.94
N GLY A 123 42.95 0.75 0.36
CA GLY A 123 43.19 2.09 0.91
C GLY A 123 42.46 2.45 2.20
N SER A 124 43.14 2.20 3.32
CA SER A 124 43.11 2.95 4.59
C SER A 124 41.85 2.90 5.47
N ASP A 125 41.91 2.06 6.50
CA ASP A 125 41.22 2.25 7.78
C ASP A 125 41.91 3.36 8.61
N PRO A 126 41.17 4.31 9.21
CA PRO A 126 41.65 5.07 10.36
C PRO A 126 41.26 4.37 11.69
N PRO A 127 42.12 4.45 12.74
CA PRO A 127 41.93 3.71 13.98
C PRO A 127 41.01 4.46 14.94
N PHE A 128 39.90 3.86 15.34
CA PHE A 128 39.21 4.23 16.58
C PHE A 128 39.00 3.00 17.43
N SER A 129 39.99 2.75 18.29
CA SER A 129 39.85 1.87 19.46
C SER A 129 38.91 2.55 20.46
N GLY A 130 37.77 1.93 20.74
CA GLY A 130 36.90 2.39 21.83
C GLY A 130 35.52 1.73 21.86
N GLY A 131 35.41 0.61 22.56
CA GLY A 131 34.16 0.18 23.22
C GLY A 131 33.32 -0.86 22.48
N ASP A 132 33.46 -2.11 22.90
CA ASP A 132 32.55 -3.21 22.60
C ASP A 132 31.09 -2.88 22.99
N LEU A 133 30.27 -2.56 21.99
CA LEU A 133 28.82 -2.68 22.07
C LEU A 133 28.44 -4.00 21.37
N PRO A 134 27.83 -4.99 22.06
CA PRO A 134 27.27 -6.11 21.35
C PRO A 134 26.18 -5.58 20.42
N SER A 135 26.39 -5.70 19.12
CA SER A 135 25.36 -5.41 18.13
C SER A 135 24.18 -6.31 18.45
N SER A 136 23.18 -5.74 19.11
CA SER A 136 21.82 -6.22 19.09
C SER A 136 21.38 -6.15 17.63
N GLY A 137 21.73 -7.19 16.87
CA GLY A 137 21.11 -7.49 15.60
C GLY A 137 19.63 -7.60 15.91
N SER A 138 18.91 -6.50 15.72
CA SER A 138 17.46 -6.51 15.70
C SER A 138 17.08 -7.64 14.75
N PRO A 139 16.29 -8.64 15.20
CA PRO A 139 15.83 -9.65 14.27
C PRO A 139 14.92 -8.90 13.31
N SER A 140 15.47 -8.55 12.15
CA SER A 140 14.69 -8.15 10.99
C SER A 140 13.79 -9.35 10.76
N ARG A 141 12.56 -9.21 11.25
CA ARG A 141 11.55 -10.26 11.28
C ARG A 141 11.46 -10.74 9.84
N LYS A 142 12.03 -11.92 9.58
CA LYS A 142 11.95 -12.57 8.28
C LYS A 142 10.46 -12.73 8.01
N THR A 143 9.87 -11.80 7.26
CA THR A 143 8.54 -11.99 6.70
C THR A 143 8.69 -13.21 5.82
N SER A 144 8.00 -14.29 6.16
CA SER A 144 7.89 -15.46 5.31
C SER A 144 7.36 -14.99 3.95
N THR A 145 8.28 -14.77 3.01
CA THR A 145 7.98 -14.36 1.63
C THR A 145 7.34 -15.54 0.93
N GLY A 146 6.06 -15.80 1.23
CA GLY A 146 5.16 -16.30 0.22
C GLY A 146 5.00 -15.17 -0.79
N GLU A 147 5.42 -15.40 -2.03
CA GLU A 147 5.20 -14.44 -3.11
C GLU A 147 3.71 -14.11 -3.16
N SER A 148 3.38 -12.85 -2.89
CA SER A 148 2.00 -12.39 -2.97
C SER A 148 1.60 -12.37 -4.44
N ARG A 149 0.61 -13.17 -4.80
CA ARG A 149 0.11 -13.25 -6.18
C ARG A 149 -0.83 -12.08 -6.41
N VAL A 150 -0.63 -11.38 -7.52
CA VAL A 150 -1.49 -10.28 -7.96
C VAL A 150 -2.52 -10.83 -8.93
N HIS A 151 -3.79 -10.51 -8.70
CA HIS A 151 -4.90 -10.79 -9.61
C HIS A 151 -5.44 -9.47 -10.09
N TRP A 152 -5.42 -9.25 -11.40
CA TRP A 152 -5.98 -8.04 -12.00
C TRP A 152 -7.47 -8.21 -12.21
N VAL A 153 -8.21 -7.12 -12.03
CA VAL A 153 -9.65 -7.10 -12.32
C VAL A 153 -9.99 -5.93 -13.23
N ARG A 154 -11.10 -6.06 -13.95
CA ARG A 154 -11.67 -4.96 -14.70
C ARG A 154 -12.05 -3.81 -13.74
N PRO A 155 -11.70 -2.56 -14.06
CA PRO A 155 -11.92 -1.39 -13.20
C PRO A 155 -13.38 -0.92 -13.23
N GLU A 156 -14.29 -1.80 -12.83
CA GLU A 156 -15.74 -1.56 -12.82
C GLU A 156 -16.30 -1.32 -11.41
N LEU A 157 -15.60 -1.81 -10.39
CA LEU A 157 -16.04 -1.69 -9.01
C LEU A 157 -15.39 -0.50 -8.32
N VAL A 158 -16.20 0.24 -7.58
CA VAL A 158 -15.78 1.39 -6.77
C VAL A 158 -15.91 1.06 -5.29
N CYS A 159 -14.93 1.47 -4.50
CA CYS A 159 -14.95 1.39 -3.04
C CYS A 159 -14.68 2.74 -2.40
N GLU A 160 -15.20 2.93 -1.20
CA GLU A 160 -14.88 4.05 -0.35
C GLU A 160 -13.68 3.71 0.54
N VAL A 161 -12.70 4.62 0.54
CA VAL A 161 -11.48 4.48 1.32
C VAL A 161 -11.27 5.73 2.14
N GLU A 162 -11.02 5.53 3.42
CA GLU A 162 -10.58 6.57 4.33
C GLU A 162 -9.05 6.62 4.37
N TYR A 163 -8.48 7.83 4.33
CA TYR A 163 -7.05 8.06 4.32
C TYR A 163 -6.72 9.35 5.08
N LEU A 164 -5.45 9.58 5.40
CA LEU A 164 -5.02 10.83 6.01
C LEU A 164 -4.78 11.92 4.97
N GLU A 165 -3.88 11.64 4.04
CA GLU A 165 -3.42 12.58 3.03
C GLU A 165 -2.93 11.82 1.80
N PHE A 166 -2.89 12.53 0.67
CA PHE A 166 -2.18 12.07 -0.52
C PHE A 166 -0.70 12.46 -0.42
N THR A 167 0.18 11.57 -0.85
CA THR A 167 1.58 11.93 -1.09
C THR A 167 1.69 12.77 -2.37
N ALA A 168 2.79 13.50 -2.53
CA ALA A 168 3.09 14.22 -3.78
C ALA A 168 3.14 13.28 -5.01
N SER A 169 3.47 12.00 -4.78
CA SER A 169 3.46 10.94 -5.79
C SER A 169 2.07 10.35 -6.08
N GLY A 170 1.00 10.79 -5.40
CA GLY A 170 -0.37 10.32 -5.62
C GLY A 170 -0.76 9.06 -4.85
N GLN A 171 0.01 8.66 -3.85
CA GLN A 171 -0.29 7.49 -3.00
C GLN A 171 -1.04 7.88 -1.73
N LEU A 172 -1.90 6.99 -1.24
CA LEU A 172 -2.67 7.18 -0.01
C LEU A 172 -1.83 6.88 1.24
N ARG A 173 -1.86 7.79 2.23
CA ARG A 173 -1.27 7.53 3.54
C ARG A 173 -2.28 6.95 4.52
N HIS A 174 -1.94 5.77 5.03
CA HIS A 174 -2.77 4.97 5.94
C HIS A 174 -4.20 4.72 5.42
N PRO A 175 -4.36 4.12 4.21
CA PRO A 175 -5.67 3.82 3.67
C PRO A 175 -6.38 2.75 4.51
N LEU A 176 -7.68 2.95 4.69
CA LEU A 176 -8.60 2.07 5.39
C LEU A 176 -9.83 1.87 4.53
N TYR A 177 -10.16 0.61 4.25
CA TYR A 177 -11.37 0.27 3.51
C TYR A 177 -12.61 0.57 4.37
N ARG A 178 -13.61 1.23 3.77
CA ARG A 178 -14.89 1.54 4.43
C ARG A 178 -16.06 0.73 3.86
N GLY A 179 -16.10 0.50 2.55
CA GLY A 179 -17.19 -0.24 1.92
C GLY A 179 -17.18 -0.17 0.39
N LEU A 180 -18.03 -0.95 -0.26
CA LEU A 180 -18.29 -0.86 -1.70
C LEU A 180 -19.28 0.27 -1.99
N ARG A 181 -19.14 0.87 -3.18
CA ARG A 181 -20.02 1.91 -3.71
C ARG A 181 -20.47 1.56 -5.14
N PRO A 182 -21.34 0.56 -5.31
CA PRO A 182 -21.78 0.12 -6.64
C PRO A 182 -22.60 1.20 -7.39
N GLU A 183 -23.18 2.16 -6.67
CA GLU A 183 -23.94 3.27 -7.24
C GLU A 183 -23.04 4.34 -7.89
N THR A 184 -21.76 4.36 -7.56
CA THR A 184 -20.81 5.36 -8.07
C THR A 184 -20.15 4.84 -9.35
N ALA A 185 -20.29 5.58 -10.45
CA ALA A 185 -19.59 5.23 -11.70
C ALA A 185 -18.06 5.33 -11.52
N PRO A 186 -17.27 4.38 -12.07
CA PRO A 186 -15.82 4.42 -11.98
C PRO A 186 -15.22 5.75 -12.46
N ALA A 187 -15.78 6.33 -13.53
CA ALA A 187 -15.34 7.61 -14.10
C ALA A 187 -15.52 8.83 -13.16
N ALA A 188 -16.35 8.72 -12.13
CA ALA A 188 -16.52 9.77 -11.13
C ALA A 188 -15.40 9.77 -10.08
N CYS A 189 -14.59 8.71 -9.99
CA CYS A 189 -13.50 8.57 -9.02
C CYS A 189 -12.29 9.40 -9.48
N ARG A 190 -12.27 10.68 -9.12
CA ARG A 190 -11.20 11.63 -9.47
C ARG A 190 -10.31 11.93 -8.26
N LEU A 191 -9.02 12.14 -8.53
CA LEU A 191 -8.09 12.62 -7.51
C LEU A 191 -8.35 14.10 -7.20
N PRO A 192 -8.53 14.49 -5.92
CA PRO A 192 -8.65 15.90 -5.58
C PRO A 192 -7.30 16.60 -5.78
N GLY A 193 -7.21 17.46 -6.80
CA GLY A 193 -6.11 18.43 -6.94
C GLY A 193 -4.97 18.08 -7.92
N LYS A 194 -5.27 17.51 -9.09
CA LYS A 194 -4.37 17.58 -10.25
C LYS A 194 -5.14 17.92 -11.52
#